data_AF-A0A9E3T3B4-F1
#
_entry.id   AF-A0A9E3T3B4-F1
#
_cell.length_a   1.000
_cell.length_b   1.000
_cell.length_c   1.000
_cell.angle_alpha   90.00
_cell.angle_beta   90.00
_cell.angle_gamma   90.00
#
_symmetry.space_group_name_H-M   'P 1'
#
loop_
_entity.id
_entity.type
_entity.pdbx_description
1 polymer ?
#
loop_
_entity_poly.entity_id
_entity_poly.type
_entity_poly.pdbx_seq_one_letter_code
_entity_poly.pdbx_strand_id
1 'polypeptide(L)' 'FGVSEEKFETTSFICKACPNECEIIQIKANGKVIAMTGDRCGRWSNSVI' A
#
# COMPACT_ATOMS: atom_id res chain seq x y z
N PHE A 1 19.69 -12.73 -18.26
CA PHE A 1 18.86 -12.26 -17.14
C PHE A 1 18.99 -10.74 -17.11
N GLY A 2 17.89 -10.00 -17.31
CA GLY A 2 17.85 -8.55 -17.18
C GLY A 2 17.04 -8.20 -15.95
N VAL A 3 17.62 -7.42 -15.03
CA VAL A 3 16.90 -6.83 -13.90
C VAL A 3 16.26 -5.53 -14.41
N SER A 4 14.95 -5.39 -14.27
CA SER A 4 14.27 -4.12 -14.56
C SER A 4 14.52 -3.12 -13.43
N GLU A 5 14.95 -1.90 -13.77
CA GLU A 5 15.04 -0.78 -12.84
C GLU A 5 13.64 -0.16 -12.62
N GLU A 6 12.75 -0.89 -11.96
CA GLU A 6 11.48 -0.30 -11.52
C GLU A 6 11.70 0.53 -10.25
N LYS A 7 11.20 1.78 -10.27
CA LYS A 7 11.26 2.66 -9.10
C LYS A 7 10.13 2.30 -8.15
N PHE A 8 10.49 1.74 -7.00
CA PHE A 8 9.55 1.49 -5.91
C PHE A 8 9.62 2.60 -4.86
N GLU A 9 8.47 3.08 -4.44
CA GLU A 9 8.31 4.03 -3.33
C GLU A 9 7.37 3.44 -2.30
N THR A 10 7.75 3.52 -1.02
CA THR A 10 6.93 3.05 0.09
C THR A 10 6.58 4.22 1.00
N THR A 11 5.29 4.37 1.31
CA THR A 11 4.74 5.41 2.18
C THR A 11 3.77 4.78 3.18
N SER A 12 3.49 5.43 4.31
CA SER A 12 2.45 4.95 5.23
C SER A 12 1.51 6.06 5.70
N PHE A 13 0.29 5.68 6.08
CA PHE A 13 -0.71 6.57 6.68
C PHE A 13 -1.61 5.81 7.66
N ILE A 14 -2.23 6.51 8.60
CA ILE A 14 -3.20 5.93 9.55
C ILE A 14 -4.60 5.90 8.93
N CYS A 15 -5.24 4.73 8.91
CA CYS A 15 -6.62 4.56 8.49
C CYS A 15 -7.57 5.24 9.48
N LYS A 16 -8.06 6.43 9.13
CA LYS A 16 -9.06 7.16 9.93
C LYS A 16 -10.50 6.67 9.75
N ALA A 17 -10.70 5.65 8.93
CA ALA A 17 -12.02 5.05 8.64
C ALA A 17 -12.32 3.80 9.48
N CYS A 18 -11.44 3.40 10.40
CA CYS A 18 -11.70 2.30 11.33
C CYS A 18 -11.23 2.64 12.75
N PRO A 19 -11.90 2.09 13.79
CA PRO A 19 -11.54 2.34 15.19
C PRO A 19 -10.20 1.73 15.58
N ASN A 20 -9.69 0.79 14.77
CA ASN A 20 -8.40 0.15 14.99
C ASN A 20 -7.21 1.05 14.61
N GLU A 21 -7.48 2.22 14.00
CA GLU A 21 -6.46 3.15 13.50
C GLU A 21 -5.30 2.43 12.79
N CYS A 22 -5.64 1.49 11.90
CA CYS A 22 -4.63 0.64 11.27
C CYS A 22 -3.62 1.50 10.51
N GLU A 23 -2.33 1.24 10.72
CA GLU A 23 -1.30 1.79 9.86
C GLU A 23 -1.32 1.06 8.52
N ILE A 24 -1.47 1.83 7.44
CA ILE A 24 -1.51 1.33 6.08
C ILE A 24 -0.19 1.65 5.42
N ILE A 25 0.48 0.62 4.93
CA ILE A 25 1.68 0.73 4.11
C ILE A 25 1.25 0.71 2.65
N GLN A 26 1.59 1.75 1.91
CA GLN A 26 1.30 1.93 0.50
C GLN A 26 2.59 1.80 -0.32
N ILE A 27 2.59 0.86 -1.25
CA ILE A 27 3.70 0.60 -2.17
C ILE A 27 3.32 1.11 -3.55
N LYS A 28 4.19 1.92 -4.14
CA LYS A 28 4.06 2.44 -5.51
C LYS A 28 5.18 1.88 -6.38
N ALA A 29 4.85 1.49 -7.60
CA ALA A 29 5.80 1.22 -8.67
C ALA A 29 5.57 2.25 -9.79
N ASN A 30 6.62 2.96 -10.20
CA ASN A 30 6.55 3.99 -11.23
C ASN A 30 5.44 5.03 -10.95
N GLY A 31 5.27 5.40 -9.68
CA GLY A 31 4.25 6.34 -9.21
C GLY A 31 2.83 5.77 -9.06
N LYS A 32 2.54 4.56 -9.56
CA LYS A 32 1.24 3.90 -9.41
C LYS A 32 1.21 3.04 -8.14
N VAL A 33 0.16 3.14 -7.34
CA VAL A 33 -0.04 2.25 -6.19
C VAL A 33 -0.30 0.82 -6.69
N ILE A 34 0.52 -0.12 -6.24
CA ILE A 34 0.46 -1.54 -6.63
C ILE A 34 0.20 -2.48 -5.46
N ALA A 35 0.25 -1.99 -4.23
CA ALA A 35 -0.10 -2.76 -3.04
C ALA A 35 -0.40 -1.83 -1.87
N MET A 36 -1.36 -2.23 -1.04
CA MET A 36 -1.58 -1.65 0.28
C MET A 36 -1.72 -2.79 1.29
N THR A 37 -1.02 -2.68 2.42
CA THR A 37 -0.98 -3.71 3.47
C THR A 37 -1.03 -3.07 4.85
N GLY A 38 -1.20 -3.89 5.89
CA GLY A 38 -1.29 -3.44 7.29
C GLY A 38 -2.71 -3.13 7.77
N ASP A 39 -3.73 -3.23 6.90
CA ASP A 39 -5.11 -3.06 7.33
C ASP A 39 -5.66 -4.29 8.06
N ARG A 40 -6.04 -4.11 9.33
CA ARG A 40 -6.84 -5.11 10.06
C ARG A 40 -8.33 -5.04 9.72
N CYS A 41 -8.75 -3.95 9.07
CA CYS A 41 -10.16 -3.69 8.77
C CYS A 41 -10.60 -4.20 7.38
N GLY A 42 -9.67 -4.71 6.56
CA GLY A 42 -9.96 -5.24 5.22
C GLY A 42 -10.33 -4.20 4.16
N ARG A 43 -10.31 -2.90 4.50
CA ARG A 43 -10.69 -1.82 3.58
C ARG A 43 -9.65 -1.58 2.48
N TRP A 44 -8.37 -1.83 2.76
CA TRP A 44 -7.25 -1.47 1.88
C TRP A 44 -6.65 -2.70 1.19
N SER A 45 -6.72 -3.88 1.82
CA SER A 45 -6.27 -5.15 1.28
C SER A 45 -6.92 -5.52 -0.07
N ASN A 46 -8.16 -5.08 -0.32
CA ASN A 46 -8.90 -5.33 -1.57
C ASN A 46 -8.91 -4.15 -2.54
N SER A 47 -8.19 -3.07 -2.26
CA SER A 47 -8.25 -1.83 -3.06
C SER A 47 -7.30 -1.82 -4.26
N VAL A 48 -6.55 -2.89 -4.49
CA VAL A 48 -5.57 -2.97 -5.58
C VAL A 48 -6.01 -4.01 -6.59
N ILE A 49 -6.22 -3.56 -7.82
CA ILE A 49 -6.55 -4.35 -9.02
C ILE A 49 -5.33 -4.39 -9.93
#